data_AF-A0A822DN17-F1
#
_entry.id   AF-A0A822DN17-F1
#
_cell.length_a   1.000
_cell.length_b   1.000
_cell.length_c   1.000
_cell.angle_alpha   90.00
_cell.angle_beta   90.00
_cell.angle_gamma   90.00
#
_symmetry.space_group_name_H-M   'P 1'
#
loop_
_entity.id
_entity.type
_entity.pdbx_description
1 polymer ?
#
loop_
_entity_poly.entity_id
_entity_poly.type
_entity_poly.pdbx_seq_one_letter_code
_entity_poly.pdbx_strand_id
1 'polypeptide(L)'
;AIVYLSYSDLGGLIGNISHKIGLKYGLQGLWMNVHTKEFDPTTTSTKLMLSTNVKDIFDFLGYNYEKYIQDFDNENDFFQWIIQGKYFRSIYFDDDQLNHAHRQRTAKRPIYIKFREYLNQQNQSNQSSIDQNELICNVRQQALIFFNKQEDNEKGLNQREEKRLFRSKYSGRFFSDIDGQNRMIRVHMKNFERRFAQTDEEFHQWVLNTDNDTILSEIDKYKNELKQSQSSASN
;
A
#
# COMPACT_ATOMS: atom_id res chain seq x y z
N ALA A 1 -13.23 13.48 -5.88
CA ALA A 1 -12.88 14.57 -4.96
C ALA A 1 -14.08 15.08 -4.15
N ILE A 2 -15.19 15.49 -4.79
CA ILE A 2 -16.37 16.07 -4.12
C ILE A 2 -16.98 15.13 -3.06
N VAL A 3 -17.17 13.85 -3.39
CA VAL A 3 -17.79 12.87 -2.48
C VAL A 3 -16.95 12.60 -1.22
N TYR A 4 -15.63 12.46 -1.37
CA TYR A 4 -14.75 12.16 -0.23
C TYR A 4 -14.74 13.30 0.81
N LEU A 5 -14.92 14.55 0.37
CA LEU A 5 -15.00 15.74 1.23
C LEU A 5 -16.43 16.10 1.64
N SER A 6 -17.44 15.35 1.21
CA SER A 6 -18.83 15.59 1.59
C SER A 6 -19.07 15.30 3.08
N TYR A 7 -20.01 16.02 3.68
CA TYR A 7 -20.39 15.93 5.09
C TYR A 7 -19.19 15.97 6.06
N SER A 8 -18.26 16.90 5.80
CA SER A 8 -17.03 17.17 6.56
C SER A 8 -15.97 16.05 6.55
N ASP A 9 -16.31 14.80 6.89
CA ASP A 9 -15.35 13.68 6.93
C ASP A 9 -15.99 12.31 6.62
N LEU A 10 -17.04 12.27 5.78
CA LEU A 10 -17.67 11.00 5.36
C LEU A 10 -16.63 10.05 4.75
N GLY A 11 -15.77 10.58 3.88
CA GLY A 11 -14.69 9.82 3.26
C GLY A 11 -13.69 9.25 4.27
N GLY A 12 -13.49 9.93 5.41
CA GLY A 12 -12.65 9.44 6.50
C GLY A 12 -13.22 8.22 7.21
N LEU A 13 -14.54 8.21 7.46
CA LEU A 13 -15.23 7.07 8.08
C LEU A 13 -15.22 5.84 7.16
N ILE A 14 -15.61 6.01 5.90
CA ILE A 14 -15.55 4.94 4.88
C ILE A 14 -14.10 4.48 4.68
N GLY A 15 -13.15 5.41 4.71
CA GLY A 15 -11.71 5.13 4.64
C GLY A 15 -11.22 4.23 5.78
N ASN A 16 -11.69 4.47 7.01
CA ASN A 16 -11.37 3.62 8.16
C ASN A 16 -11.92 2.20 7.99
N ILE A 17 -13.20 2.07 7.60
CA ILE A 17 -13.83 0.76 7.34
C ILE A 17 -13.11 0.03 6.22
N SER A 18 -12.85 0.70 5.10
CA SER A 18 -12.14 0.14 3.94
C SER A 18 -10.75 -0.37 4.31
N HIS A 19 -10.03 0.37 5.16
CA HIS A 19 -8.71 -0.03 5.63
C HIS A 19 -8.74 -1.33 6.43
N LYS A 20 -9.76 -1.52 7.28
CA LYS A 20 -9.90 -2.72 8.12
C LYS A 20 -10.22 -3.98 7.30
N ILE A 21 -10.81 -3.82 6.12
CA ILE A 21 -11.06 -4.93 5.17
C ILE A 21 -9.98 -5.06 4.07
N GLY A 22 -8.83 -4.40 4.25
CA GLY A 22 -7.67 -4.57 3.37
C GLY A 22 -7.70 -3.78 2.06
N LEU A 23 -8.59 -2.78 1.96
CA LEU A 23 -8.71 -1.83 0.86
C LEU A 23 -8.29 -0.42 1.31
N LYS A 24 -8.25 0.54 0.40
CA LYS A 24 -7.95 1.94 0.71
C LYS A 24 -8.86 2.85 -0.09
N TYR A 25 -9.78 3.51 0.60
CA TYR A 25 -10.60 4.57 0.02
C TYR A 25 -9.98 5.95 0.29
N GLY A 26 -9.97 6.81 -0.72
CA GLY A 26 -9.39 8.14 -0.67
C GLY A 26 -9.94 9.08 -1.73
N LEU A 27 -9.39 10.29 -1.80
CA LEU A 27 -9.79 11.33 -2.78
C LEU A 27 -9.79 10.86 -4.24
N GLN A 28 -8.88 9.93 -4.57
CA GLN A 28 -8.67 9.39 -5.92
C GLN A 28 -9.52 8.14 -6.22
N GLY A 29 -10.30 7.63 -5.27
CA GLY A 29 -11.11 6.42 -5.45
C GLY A 29 -10.74 5.31 -4.48
N LEU A 30 -11.09 4.08 -4.87
CA LEU A 30 -10.85 2.86 -4.10
C LEU A 30 -9.64 2.10 -4.66
N TRP A 31 -8.76 1.70 -3.76
CA TRP A 31 -7.50 1.04 -4.08
C TRP A 31 -7.35 -0.25 -3.28
N MET A 32 -6.53 -1.15 -3.80
CA MET A 32 -6.10 -2.37 -3.12
C MET A 32 -4.58 -2.45 -3.16
N ASN A 33 -3.96 -2.88 -2.08
CA ASN A 33 -2.54 -3.24 -2.11
C ASN A 33 -2.40 -4.63 -2.75
N VAL A 34 -1.51 -4.76 -3.73
CA VAL A 34 -1.12 -6.03 -4.31
C VAL A 34 -0.12 -6.69 -3.34
N HIS A 35 -0.51 -7.84 -2.77
CA HIS A 35 0.31 -8.61 -1.84
C HIS A 35 0.75 -9.93 -2.47
N THR A 36 1.99 -10.31 -2.22
CA THR A 36 2.51 -11.66 -2.43
C THR A 36 2.08 -12.57 -1.27
N LYS A 37 2.06 -13.89 -1.49
CA LYS A 37 1.79 -14.89 -0.43
C LYS A 37 2.77 -14.77 0.76
N GLU A 38 3.98 -14.29 0.49
CA GLU A 38 4.99 -13.97 1.50
C GLU A 38 4.98 -12.47 1.79
N PHE A 39 4.81 -12.11 3.06
CA PHE A 39 4.94 -10.73 3.52
C PHE A 39 6.43 -10.34 3.52
N ASP A 40 6.81 -9.48 2.58
CA ASP A 40 8.12 -8.81 2.59
C ASP A 40 7.93 -7.34 3.00
N PRO A 41 8.41 -6.95 4.20
CA PRO A 41 8.30 -5.58 4.70
C PRO A 41 9.14 -4.55 3.91
N THR A 42 10.05 -5.00 3.05
CA THR A 42 10.98 -4.15 2.29
C THR A 42 10.49 -3.75 0.89
N THR A 43 9.45 -4.41 0.40
CA THR A 43 8.86 -4.14 -0.91
C THR A 43 7.63 -3.26 -0.78
N THR A 44 7.73 -2.02 -1.26
CA THR A 44 6.62 -1.07 -1.38
C THR A 44 5.42 -1.76 -2.01
N SER A 45 4.28 -1.80 -1.32
CA SER A 45 3.05 -2.39 -1.85
C SER A 45 2.70 -1.69 -3.17
N THR A 46 2.71 -2.43 -4.28
CA THR A 46 2.12 -1.96 -5.53
C THR A 46 0.64 -1.72 -5.25
N LYS A 47 0.12 -0.54 -5.60
CA LYS A 47 -1.30 -0.21 -5.40
C LYS A 47 -2.03 -0.44 -6.71
N LEU A 48 -3.11 -1.18 -6.64
CA LEU A 48 -4.04 -1.39 -7.73
C LEU A 48 -5.24 -0.46 -7.54
N MET A 49 -5.53 0.38 -8.53
CA MET A 49 -6.76 1.16 -8.56
C MET A 49 -7.91 0.20 -8.89
N LEU A 50 -8.92 0.14 -8.02
CA LEU A 50 -10.12 -0.67 -8.26
C LEU A 50 -11.15 0.13 -9.06
N SER A 51 -11.50 1.33 -8.58
CA SER A 51 -12.43 2.21 -9.26
C SER A 51 -12.27 3.66 -8.80
N THR A 52 -12.62 4.59 -9.69
CA THR A 52 -12.80 6.02 -9.39
C THR A 52 -14.28 6.42 -9.41
N ASN A 53 -15.18 5.52 -9.83
CA ASN A 53 -16.62 5.74 -9.87
C ASN A 53 -17.21 5.49 -8.48
N VAL A 54 -17.79 6.54 -7.90
CA VAL A 54 -18.34 6.49 -6.54
C VAL A 54 -19.50 5.52 -6.43
N LYS A 55 -20.36 5.44 -7.45
CA LYS A 55 -21.50 4.53 -7.44
C LYS A 55 -21.03 3.09 -7.36
N ASP A 56 -20.10 2.69 -8.22
CA ASP A 56 -19.55 1.32 -8.23
C ASP A 56 -18.85 0.99 -6.89
N ILE A 57 -18.14 1.97 -6.32
CA ILE A 57 -17.50 1.83 -5.00
C ILE A 57 -18.55 1.62 -3.91
N PHE A 58 -19.63 2.40 -3.91
CA PHE A 58 -20.69 2.30 -2.92
C PHE A 58 -21.47 1.00 -3.08
N ASP A 59 -21.81 0.61 -4.30
CA ASP A 59 -22.45 -0.67 -4.61
C ASP A 59 -21.61 -1.85 -4.07
N PHE A 60 -20.29 -1.83 -4.28
CA PHE A 60 -19.39 -2.85 -3.75
C PHE A 60 -19.34 -2.87 -2.22
N LEU A 61 -19.24 -1.68 -1.60
CA LEU A 61 -19.18 -1.53 -0.14
C LEU A 61 -20.55 -1.71 0.55
N GLY A 62 -21.62 -1.92 -0.23
CA GLY A 62 -22.99 -2.11 0.25
C GLY A 62 -23.66 -0.85 0.76
N TYR A 63 -23.29 0.30 0.22
CA TYR A 63 -23.90 1.59 0.53
C TYR A 63 -24.98 1.94 -0.50
N ASN A 64 -26.10 2.50 -0.02
CA ASN A 64 -27.15 2.98 -0.90
C ASN A 64 -26.74 4.31 -1.56
N TYR A 65 -26.27 4.26 -2.81
CA TYR A 65 -25.86 5.44 -3.57
C TYR A 65 -27.02 6.41 -3.82
N GLU A 66 -28.24 5.91 -4.03
CA GLU A 66 -29.42 6.75 -4.26
C GLU A 66 -29.76 7.59 -3.02
N LYS A 67 -29.63 7.01 -1.82
CA LYS A 67 -29.78 7.78 -0.59
C LYS A 67 -28.66 8.83 -0.43
N TYR A 68 -27.44 8.51 -0.85
CA TYR A 68 -26.33 9.45 -0.78
C TYR A 68 -26.55 10.70 -1.67
N ILE A 69 -27.08 10.53 -2.88
CA ILE A 69 -27.33 11.68 -3.78
C ILE A 69 -28.53 12.53 -3.36
N GLN A 70 -29.42 12.01 -2.51
CA GLN A 70 -30.61 12.71 -1.99
C GLN A 70 -30.30 13.60 -0.79
N ASP A 71 -29.03 13.72 -0.41
CA ASP A 71 -28.57 14.36 0.82
C ASP A 71 -29.10 13.69 2.12
N PHE A 72 -28.48 14.07 3.24
CA PHE A 72 -28.87 13.67 4.59
C PHE A 72 -29.48 14.87 5.32
N ASP A 73 -30.59 14.67 6.04
CA ASP A 73 -31.25 15.78 6.72
C ASP A 73 -30.46 16.24 7.95
N ASN A 74 -29.70 15.33 8.56
CA ASN A 74 -28.87 15.61 9.73
C ASN A 74 -27.71 14.61 9.88
N GLU A 75 -26.87 14.82 10.92
CA GLU A 75 -25.70 13.97 11.16
C GLU A 75 -26.06 12.50 11.49
N ASN A 76 -27.14 12.26 12.22
CA ASN A 76 -27.56 10.90 12.57
C ASN A 76 -28.02 10.10 11.35
N ASP A 77 -28.62 10.75 10.36
CA ASP A 77 -29.06 10.08 9.14
C ASP A 77 -27.87 9.52 8.35
N PHE A 78 -26.79 10.29 8.23
CA PHE A 78 -25.60 9.78 7.55
C PHE A 78 -24.84 8.77 8.42
N PHE A 79 -24.87 8.89 9.75
CA PHE A 79 -24.34 7.85 10.65
C PHE A 79 -25.09 6.53 10.46
N GLN A 80 -26.42 6.58 10.37
CA GLN A 80 -27.26 5.42 10.06
C GLN A 80 -26.92 4.80 8.70
N TRP A 81 -26.72 5.64 7.69
CA TRP A 81 -26.29 5.17 6.38
C TRP A 81 -24.89 4.51 6.41
N ILE A 82 -23.96 5.02 7.22
CA ILE A 82 -22.63 4.40 7.39
C ILE A 82 -22.71 3.01 8.05
N ILE A 83 -23.54 2.84 9.08
CA ILE A 83 -23.65 1.54 9.77
C ILE A 83 -24.36 0.47 8.92
N GLN A 84 -25.15 0.88 7.94
CA GLN A 84 -25.81 -0.03 6.99
C GLN A 84 -24.87 -0.63 5.94
N GLY A 85 -23.64 -0.11 5.83
CA GLY A 85 -22.65 -0.63 4.89
C GLY A 85 -22.31 -2.10 5.14
N LYS A 86 -22.17 -2.88 4.07
CA LYS A 86 -21.91 -4.34 4.10
C LYS A 86 -20.74 -4.74 5.01
N TYR A 87 -19.73 -3.89 5.11
CA TYR A 87 -18.50 -4.16 5.85
C TYR A 87 -18.38 -3.41 7.18
N PHE A 88 -19.42 -2.69 7.60
CA PHE A 88 -19.39 -1.96 8.86
C PHE A 88 -19.24 -2.92 10.05
N ARG A 89 -18.35 -2.55 10.97
CA ARG A 89 -18.25 -3.15 12.31
C ARG A 89 -17.91 -2.04 13.30
N SER A 90 -18.63 -1.97 14.42
CA SER A 90 -18.39 -0.95 15.44
C SER A 90 -16.98 -1.02 16.03
N ILE A 91 -16.46 -2.25 16.22
CA ILE A 91 -15.09 -2.51 16.72
C ILE A 91 -13.99 -1.80 15.91
N TYR A 92 -14.25 -1.43 14.65
CA TYR A 92 -13.29 -0.68 13.83
C TYR A 92 -13.04 0.75 14.32
N PHE A 93 -13.87 1.24 15.24
CA PHE A 93 -13.80 2.57 15.81
C PHE A 93 -13.38 2.58 17.29
N ASP A 94 -13.08 1.41 17.87
CA ASP A 94 -12.61 1.29 19.25
C ASP A 94 -11.17 1.80 19.40
N ASP A 95 -10.89 2.53 20.48
CA ASP A 95 -9.57 3.13 20.71
C ASP A 95 -8.46 2.10 20.85
N ASP A 96 -8.78 0.92 21.38
CA ASP A 96 -7.85 -0.20 21.53
C ASP A 96 -7.38 -0.76 20.19
N GLN A 97 -8.17 -0.55 19.12
CA GLN A 97 -7.87 -1.00 17.76
C GLN A 97 -7.06 0.01 16.95
N LEU A 98 -6.76 1.18 17.51
CA LEU A 98 -6.02 2.25 16.86
C LEU A 98 -4.55 2.21 17.28
N ASN A 99 -3.64 2.51 16.34
CA ASN A 99 -2.25 2.80 16.70
C ASN A 99 -2.09 4.27 17.13
N HIS A 100 -0.96 4.61 17.74
CA HIS A 100 -0.71 5.97 18.25
C HIS A 100 -0.89 7.07 17.19
N ALA A 101 -0.36 6.88 15.99
CA ALA A 101 -0.49 7.85 14.90
C ALA A 101 -1.94 8.00 14.41
N HIS A 102 -2.71 6.91 14.40
CA HIS A 102 -4.13 6.94 14.06
C HIS A 102 -4.91 7.70 15.15
N ARG A 103 -4.70 7.37 16.43
CA ARG A 103 -5.34 8.07 17.56
C ARG A 103 -5.14 9.59 17.51
N GLN A 104 -3.91 10.04 17.29
CA GLN A 104 -3.63 11.48 17.17
C GLN A 104 -4.37 12.16 16.02
N ARG A 105 -4.62 11.42 14.93
CA ARG A 105 -5.30 11.95 13.73
C ARG A 105 -6.81 11.99 13.92
N THR A 106 -7.40 10.95 14.52
CA THR A 106 -8.84 10.86 14.79
C THR A 106 -9.28 11.80 15.89
N ALA A 107 -8.44 12.06 16.90
CA ALA A 107 -8.70 13.06 17.94
C ALA A 107 -8.89 14.50 17.41
N LYS A 108 -8.48 14.78 16.17
CA LYS A 108 -8.63 16.08 15.51
C LYS A 108 -9.82 16.13 14.54
N ARG A 109 -10.63 15.07 14.46
CA ARG A 109 -11.73 14.94 13.48
C ARG A 109 -13.07 14.97 14.21
N PRO A 110 -13.78 16.11 14.23
CA PRO A 110 -15.03 16.25 14.97
C PRO A 110 -16.08 15.20 14.60
N ILE A 111 -16.26 14.92 13.30
CA ILE A 111 -17.20 13.90 12.83
C ILE A 111 -16.86 12.50 13.33
N TYR A 112 -15.58 12.15 13.39
CA TYR A 112 -15.15 10.85 13.91
C TYR A 112 -15.50 10.70 15.40
N ILE A 113 -15.27 11.77 16.18
CA ILE A 113 -15.59 11.81 17.61
C ILE A 113 -17.10 11.64 17.81
N LYS A 114 -17.91 12.45 17.10
CA LYS A 114 -19.38 12.37 17.15
C LYS A 114 -19.91 11.00 16.73
N PHE A 115 -19.34 10.41 15.68
CA PHE A 115 -19.75 9.08 15.23
C PHE A 115 -19.46 8.01 16.28
N ARG A 116 -18.32 8.11 16.97
CA ARG A 116 -18.02 7.21 18.08
C ARG A 116 -18.99 7.36 19.25
N GLU A 117 -19.30 8.59 19.64
CA GLU A 117 -20.31 8.86 20.66
C GLU A 117 -21.68 8.27 20.26
N TYR A 118 -22.05 8.44 18.99
CA TYR A 118 -23.24 7.84 18.41
C TYR A 118 -23.25 6.31 18.54
N LEU A 119 -22.16 5.63 18.17
CA LEU A 119 -22.05 4.17 18.29
C LEU A 119 -22.16 3.68 19.73
N ASN A 120 -21.55 4.41 20.68
CA ASN A 120 -21.62 4.09 22.10
C ASN A 120 -23.06 4.19 22.64
N GLN A 121 -23.80 5.22 22.23
CA GLN A 121 -25.20 5.42 22.64
C GLN A 121 -26.14 4.33 22.10
N GLN A 122 -25.85 3.78 20.92
CA GLN A 122 -26.67 2.76 20.28
C GLN A 122 -26.42 1.34 20.84
N ASN A 123 -25.52 1.16 21.82
CA ASN A 123 -25.10 -0.14 22.36
C ASN A 123 -24.71 -1.16 21.27
N GLN A 124 -24.13 -0.68 20.17
CA GLN A 124 -23.73 -1.51 19.04
C GLN A 124 -22.44 -2.28 19.40
N SER A 125 -22.52 -3.28 20.28
CA SER A 125 -21.42 -4.19 20.55
C SER A 125 -21.50 -5.39 19.62
N ASN A 126 -20.89 -5.30 18.43
CA ASN A 126 -20.73 -6.48 17.59
C ASN A 126 -19.43 -7.19 17.97
N GLN A 127 -19.55 -8.17 18.87
CA GLN A 127 -18.57 -9.23 19.03
C GLN A 127 -18.64 -10.11 17.78
N SER A 128 -17.56 -10.17 17.02
CA SER A 128 -17.36 -11.29 16.10
C SER A 128 -15.89 -11.65 16.07
N SER A 129 -15.59 -12.91 16.43
CA SER A 129 -14.31 -13.58 16.28
C SER A 129 -14.03 -13.90 14.81
N ILE A 130 -14.12 -12.90 13.94
CA ILE A 130 -13.80 -13.09 12.52
C ILE A 130 -12.30 -13.01 12.39
N ASP A 131 -11.74 -14.05 11.77
CA ASP A 131 -10.38 -14.00 11.29
C ASP A 131 -10.25 -12.84 10.28
N GLN A 132 -9.58 -11.78 10.71
CA GLN A 132 -9.39 -10.59 9.90
C GLN A 132 -8.60 -10.90 8.62
N ASN A 133 -7.69 -11.88 8.65
CA ASN A 133 -6.93 -12.27 7.47
C ASN A 133 -7.83 -12.94 6.44
N GLU A 134 -8.70 -13.85 6.90
CA GLU A 134 -9.69 -14.50 6.02
C GLU A 134 -10.64 -13.47 5.40
N LEU A 135 -11.16 -12.54 6.21
CA LEU A 135 -12.00 -11.45 5.73
C LEU A 135 -11.29 -10.62 4.65
N ILE A 136 -10.05 -10.20 4.90
CA ILE A 136 -9.26 -9.41 3.96
C ILE A 136 -9.03 -10.18 2.65
N CYS A 137 -8.67 -11.46 2.72
CA CYS A 137 -8.48 -12.31 1.54
C CYS A 137 -9.75 -12.40 0.69
N ASN A 138 -10.89 -12.69 1.34
CA ASN A 138 -12.18 -12.82 0.68
C ASN A 138 -12.65 -11.50 0.04
N VAL A 139 -12.54 -10.39 0.76
CA VAL A 139 -12.92 -9.05 0.24
C VAL A 139 -12.07 -8.66 -0.95
N ARG A 140 -10.77 -8.92 -0.92
CA ARG A 140 -9.87 -8.62 -2.05
C ARG A 140 -10.22 -9.43 -3.28
N GLN A 141 -10.47 -10.73 -3.12
CA GLN A 141 -10.91 -11.58 -4.24
C GLN A 141 -12.24 -11.09 -4.83
N GLN A 142 -13.22 -10.76 -3.98
CA GLN A 142 -14.49 -10.21 -4.42
C GLN A 142 -14.30 -8.88 -5.16
N ALA A 143 -13.43 -8.00 -4.66
CA ALA A 143 -13.14 -6.71 -5.31
C ALA A 143 -12.51 -6.91 -6.69
N LEU A 144 -11.54 -7.82 -6.82
CA LEU A 144 -10.93 -8.13 -8.11
C LEU A 144 -11.97 -8.59 -9.14
N ILE A 145 -12.91 -9.45 -8.74
CA ILE A 145 -13.98 -9.93 -9.61
C ILE A 145 -14.96 -8.80 -9.94
N PHE A 146 -15.45 -8.09 -8.93
CA PHE A 146 -16.47 -7.04 -9.08
C PHE A 146 -16.00 -5.90 -10.00
N PHE A 147 -14.74 -5.47 -9.85
CA PHE A 147 -14.17 -4.38 -10.64
C PHE A 147 -13.44 -4.85 -11.92
N ASN A 148 -13.46 -6.15 -12.22
CA ASN A 148 -12.76 -6.76 -13.35
C ASN A 148 -11.26 -6.40 -13.39
N LYS A 149 -10.56 -6.65 -12.27
CA LYS A 149 -9.16 -6.26 -12.02
C LYS A 149 -8.19 -7.44 -11.87
N GLN A 150 -8.60 -8.66 -12.21
CA GLN A 150 -7.77 -9.86 -12.09
C GLN A 150 -6.47 -9.75 -12.90
N GLU A 151 -6.56 -9.36 -14.17
CA GLU A 151 -5.38 -9.22 -15.04
C GLU A 151 -4.43 -8.11 -14.57
N ASP A 152 -4.98 -6.96 -14.16
CA ASP A 152 -4.19 -5.85 -13.61
C ASP A 152 -3.46 -6.28 -12.31
N ASN A 153 -4.11 -7.10 -11.49
CA ASN A 153 -3.52 -7.67 -10.29
C ASN A 153 -2.39 -8.65 -10.62
N GLU A 154 -2.57 -9.53 -11.59
CA GLU A 154 -1.52 -10.46 -12.07
C GLU A 154 -0.31 -9.70 -12.62
N LYS A 155 -0.54 -8.66 -13.45
CA LYS A 155 0.53 -7.76 -13.90
C LYS A 155 1.27 -7.12 -12.73
N GLY A 156 0.52 -6.63 -11.73
CA GLY A 156 1.10 -6.05 -10.52
C GLY A 156 1.91 -7.03 -9.68
N LEU A 157 1.48 -8.30 -9.60
CA LEU A 157 2.21 -9.38 -8.93
C LEU A 157 3.51 -9.70 -9.65
N ASN A 158 3.48 -9.83 -10.98
CA ASN A 158 4.67 -10.11 -11.79
C ASN A 158 5.71 -8.98 -11.67
N GLN A 159 5.28 -7.72 -11.78
CA GLN A 159 6.17 -6.56 -11.61
C GLN A 159 6.82 -6.51 -10.22
N ARG A 160 6.09 -6.95 -9.18
CA ARG A 160 6.61 -6.98 -7.81
C ARG A 160 7.63 -8.10 -7.64
N GLU A 161 7.34 -9.28 -8.18
CA GLU A 161 8.24 -10.42 -8.12
C GLU A 161 9.54 -10.13 -8.88
N GLU A 162 9.45 -9.53 -10.06
CA GLU A 162 10.60 -9.07 -10.83
C GLU A 162 11.46 -8.08 -10.03
N LYS A 163 10.85 -7.06 -9.41
CA LYS A 163 11.55 -6.12 -8.52
C LYS A 163 12.19 -6.79 -7.30
N ARG A 164 11.54 -7.82 -6.74
CA ARG A 164 12.07 -8.59 -5.60
C ARG A 164 13.30 -9.38 -6.02
N LEU A 165 13.23 -10.08 -7.16
CA LEU A 165 14.33 -10.81 -7.76
C LEU A 165 15.50 -9.89 -8.12
N PHE A 166 15.23 -8.75 -8.75
CA PHE A 166 16.26 -7.76 -9.06
C PHE A 166 16.96 -7.27 -7.78
N ARG A 167 16.20 -6.87 -6.75
CA ARG A 167 16.78 -6.32 -5.50
C ARG A 167 17.56 -7.36 -4.70
N SER A 168 17.17 -8.63 -4.74
CA SER A 168 17.89 -9.69 -4.04
C SER A 168 19.29 -9.88 -4.63
N LYS A 169 19.40 -9.77 -5.96
CA LYS A 169 20.63 -9.86 -6.74
C LYS A 169 21.46 -8.59 -6.74
N TYR A 170 20.82 -7.43 -6.79
CA TYR A 170 21.46 -6.13 -6.95
C TYR A 170 20.82 -5.08 -6.04
N SER A 171 21.56 -4.66 -5.02
CA SER A 171 21.14 -3.60 -4.11
C SER A 171 22.34 -2.86 -3.51
N GLY A 172 22.10 -1.64 -3.04
CA GLY A 172 23.16 -0.78 -2.49
C GLY A 172 23.91 -1.36 -1.31
N ARG A 173 23.36 -2.37 -0.62
CA ARG A 173 24.05 -3.11 0.46
C ARG A 173 25.36 -3.76 -0.02
N PHE A 174 25.46 -4.10 -1.30
CA PHE A 174 26.67 -4.70 -1.86
C PHE A 174 27.80 -3.68 -2.09
N PHE A 175 27.52 -2.39 -1.95
CA PHE A 175 28.47 -1.29 -2.22
C PHE A 175 28.78 -0.45 -0.96
N SER A 176 28.21 -0.79 0.20
CA SER A 176 28.33 0.02 1.43
C SER A 176 29.73 0.03 2.07
N ASP A 177 30.58 -0.92 1.69
CA ASP A 177 31.95 -1.09 2.19
C ASP A 177 33.02 -0.38 1.36
N ILE A 178 32.63 0.34 0.30
CA ILE A 178 33.58 0.95 -0.64
C ILE A 178 34.22 2.23 -0.08
N ASP A 179 33.43 3.14 0.50
CA ASP A 179 33.89 4.46 0.94
C ASP A 179 33.83 4.66 2.46
N GLY A 180 33.37 3.65 3.22
CA GLY A 180 33.22 3.68 4.68
C GLY A 180 32.17 4.69 5.20
N GLN A 181 31.67 5.57 4.34
CA GLN A 181 30.63 6.55 4.62
C GLN A 181 29.66 6.48 3.46
N ASN A 182 28.58 5.68 3.58
CA ASN A 182 27.46 5.36 2.65
C ASN A 182 26.89 6.50 1.75
N ARG A 183 27.69 7.46 1.31
CA ARG A 183 27.36 8.73 0.65
C ARG A 183 27.49 8.55 -0.85
N MET A 184 28.42 7.72 -1.33
CA MET A 184 28.65 7.50 -2.76
C MET A 184 28.07 6.18 -3.28
N ILE A 185 27.30 5.42 -2.48
CA ILE A 185 26.68 4.14 -2.90
C ILE A 185 25.97 4.28 -4.25
N ARG A 186 25.14 5.32 -4.43
CA ARG A 186 24.41 5.54 -5.70
C ARG A 186 25.33 5.80 -6.89
N VAL A 187 26.44 6.50 -6.67
CA VAL A 187 27.44 6.76 -7.71
C VAL A 187 28.14 5.46 -8.08
N HIS A 188 28.54 4.66 -7.10
CA HIS A 188 29.17 3.37 -7.34
C HIS A 188 28.26 2.40 -8.06
N MET A 189 26.98 2.34 -7.69
CA MET A 189 25.96 1.57 -8.39
C MET A 189 25.85 2.00 -9.85
N LYS A 190 25.64 3.29 -10.13
CA LYS A 190 25.52 3.79 -11.51
C LYS A 190 26.79 3.58 -12.35
N ASN A 191 27.98 3.67 -11.76
CA ASN A 191 29.23 3.37 -12.46
C ASN A 191 29.40 1.88 -12.76
N PHE A 192 28.95 1.01 -11.85
CA PHE A 192 28.90 -0.42 -12.09
C PHE A 192 27.90 -0.77 -13.20
N GLU A 193 26.69 -0.21 -13.16
CA GLU A 193 25.63 -0.41 -14.16
C GLU A 193 26.14 -0.16 -15.59
N ARG A 194 26.87 0.95 -15.78
CA ARG A 194 27.43 1.38 -17.08
C ARG A 194 28.45 0.42 -17.70
N ARG A 195 28.96 -0.56 -16.94
CA ARG A 195 29.90 -1.57 -17.47
C ARG A 195 29.19 -2.65 -18.30
N PHE A 196 27.91 -2.87 -18.04
CA PHE A 196 27.18 -4.01 -18.59
C PHE A 196 26.08 -3.60 -19.57
N ALA A 197 25.64 -2.34 -19.55
CA ALA A 197 24.50 -1.88 -20.33
C ALA A 197 24.57 -0.37 -20.65
N GLN A 198 23.93 0.02 -21.75
CA GLN A 198 23.78 1.43 -22.13
C GLN A 198 22.51 2.05 -21.54
N THR A 199 21.51 1.21 -21.24
CA THR A 199 20.24 1.64 -20.67
C THR A 199 19.93 0.94 -19.34
N ASP A 200 19.10 1.58 -18.51
CA ASP A 200 18.65 1.00 -17.25
C ASP A 200 17.85 -0.30 -17.48
N GLU A 201 17.12 -0.41 -18.60
CA GLU A 201 16.34 -1.61 -18.96
C GLU A 201 17.25 -2.78 -19.34
N GLU A 202 18.26 -2.54 -20.17
CA GLU A 202 19.25 -3.56 -20.51
C GLU A 202 19.98 -4.08 -19.28
N PHE A 203 20.37 -3.17 -18.37
CA PHE A 203 21.00 -3.57 -17.10
C PHE A 203 20.04 -4.39 -16.24
N HIS A 204 18.78 -3.96 -16.17
CA HIS A 204 17.74 -4.65 -15.42
C HIS A 204 17.58 -6.10 -15.91
N GLN A 205 17.50 -6.30 -17.22
CA GLN A 205 17.44 -7.63 -17.82
C GLN A 205 18.73 -8.44 -17.59
N TRP A 206 19.90 -7.81 -17.67
CA TRP A 206 21.17 -8.49 -17.37
C TRP A 206 21.19 -9.05 -15.94
N VAL A 207 20.79 -8.26 -14.94
CA VAL A 207 20.72 -8.71 -13.53
C VAL A 207 19.74 -9.87 -13.38
N LEU A 208 18.56 -9.79 -14.00
CA LEU A 208 17.55 -10.86 -13.88
C LEU A 208 18.02 -12.17 -14.49
N ASN A 209 18.73 -12.11 -15.63
CA ASN A 209 19.18 -13.29 -16.39
C ASN A 209 20.53 -13.85 -15.92
N THR A 210 21.26 -13.13 -15.08
CA THR A 210 22.58 -13.55 -14.57
C THR A 210 22.43 -14.17 -13.18
N ASP A 211 23.17 -15.24 -12.89
CA ASP A 211 23.17 -15.87 -11.57
C ASP A 211 23.84 -14.99 -10.50
N ASN A 212 23.54 -15.29 -9.24
CA ASN A 212 23.98 -14.45 -8.12
C ASN A 212 25.51 -14.43 -7.97
N ASP A 213 26.17 -15.57 -8.19
CA ASP A 213 27.61 -15.71 -7.96
C ASP A 213 28.39 -14.90 -8.99
N THR A 214 27.95 -14.92 -10.25
CA THR A 214 28.51 -14.07 -11.32
C THR A 214 28.36 -12.59 -10.97
N ILE A 215 27.18 -12.14 -10.54
CA ILE A 215 26.96 -10.72 -10.17
C ILE A 215 27.87 -10.30 -9.01
N LEU A 216 27.95 -11.12 -7.96
CA LEU A 216 28.79 -10.84 -6.80
C LEU A 216 30.28 -10.80 -7.18
N SER A 217 30.73 -11.72 -8.03
CA SER A 217 32.10 -11.74 -8.55
C SER A 217 32.43 -10.45 -9.31
N GLU A 218 31.53 -9.98 -10.17
CA GLU A 218 31.71 -8.72 -10.91
C GLU A 218 31.74 -7.49 -9.98
N ILE A 219 30.90 -7.48 -8.94
CA ILE A 219 30.92 -6.43 -7.92
C ILE A 219 32.27 -6.42 -7.18
N ASP A 220 32.80 -7.59 -6.80
CA ASP A 220 34.09 -7.69 -6.11
C ASP A 220 35.26 -7.26 -7.01
N LYS A 221 35.24 -7.61 -8.30
CA LYS A 221 36.21 -7.09 -9.28
C LYS A 221 36.18 -5.57 -9.34
N TYR A 222 34.98 -4.99 -9.48
CA TYR A 222 34.81 -3.54 -9.49
C TYR A 222 35.36 -2.86 -8.23
N LYS A 223 35.10 -3.43 -7.05
CA LYS A 223 35.64 -2.92 -5.78
C LYS A 223 37.16 -2.96 -5.73
N ASN A 224 37.76 -4.05 -6.21
CA ASN A 224 39.22 -4.22 -6.21
C ASN A 224 39.90 -3.21 -7.13
N GLU A 225 39.34 -2.95 -8.32
CA GLU A 225 39.84 -1.94 -9.26
C GLU A 225 39.80 -0.52 -8.68
N LEU A 226 38.73 -0.18 -7.95
CA LEU A 226 38.62 1.11 -7.25
C LEU A 226 39.71 1.28 -6.19
N LYS A 227 39.97 0.23 -5.39
CA LYS A 227 41.02 0.25 -4.36
C LYS A 227 42.40 0.45 -4.98
N GLN A 228 42.71 -0.26 -6.07
CA GLN A 228 43.98 -0.12 -6.80
C GLN A 228 44.17 1.29 -7.37
N SER A 229 43.11 1.89 -7.93
CA SER A 229 43.16 3.24 -8.49
C SER A 229 43.42 4.32 -7.42
N GLN A 230 42.87 4.14 -6.20
CA GLN A 230 43.09 5.06 -5.08
C GLN A 230 44.52 4.97 -4.52
N SER A 231 45.10 3.77 -4.43
CA SER A 231 46.49 3.57 -4.00
C SER A 231 47.50 4.16 -4.99
N SER A 232 47.17 4.12 -6.29
CA SER A 232 48.02 4.66 -7.36
C SER A 232 48.03 6.19 -7.42
N ALA A 233 46.96 6.85 -6.96
CA ALA A 233 46.83 8.31 -6.94
C ALA A 233 47.43 8.96 -5.68
N SER A 234 47.86 8.17 -4.69
CA SER A 234 48.44 8.64 -3.42
C SER A 234 49.97 8.51 -3.36
N ASN A 235 50.60 8.03 -4.43
CA ASN A 235 52.04 7.97 -4.65
C ASN A 235 52.45 9.02 -5.70
#